data_AF-A0A7R9SUX4-F1
#
_entry.id   AF-A0A7R9SUX4-F1
#
_cell.length_a   1.000
_cell.length_b   1.000
_cell.length_c   1.000
_cell.angle_alpha   90.00
_cell.angle_beta   90.00
_cell.angle_gamma   90.00
#
_symmetry.space_group_name_H-M   'P 1'
#
loop_
_entity.id
_entity.type
_entity.pdbx_description
1 polymer ?
#
loop_
_entity_poly.entity_id
_entity_poly.type
_entity_poly.pdbx_seq_one_letter_code
_entity_poly.pdbx_strand_id
1 'polypeptide(L)'
;IDTDDVLCVDELKHNVMGTNCICPGFCTFVSDLAGSSALPDEVVFKTAWEQEHATGMIQEIYALLVRPEICEKNLLHVAAELYRQFSAAVIGVGIWDPARKKHDVVLHPGPDYHCVAGDMIYVI
;
A
#
# COMPACT_ATOMS: atom_id res chain seq x y z
N ILE A 1 4.58 11.98 19.74
CA ILE A 1 4.03 12.03 18.37
C ILE A 1 5.03 12.91 17.64
N ASP A 2 5.89 12.31 16.84
CA ASP A 2 6.88 13.06 16.07
C ASP A 2 6.10 13.89 15.05
N THR A 3 6.24 15.21 15.11
CA THR A 3 5.37 16.20 14.45
C THR A 3 5.96 16.72 13.14
N ASP A 4 6.81 15.95 12.48
CA ASP A 4 7.57 16.42 11.31
C ASP A 4 6.90 16.16 9.95
N ASP A 5 5.76 15.47 9.91
CA ASP A 5 5.02 15.23 8.66
C ASP A 5 4.07 16.39 8.34
N VAL A 6 4.34 17.07 7.22
CA VAL A 6 3.51 18.18 6.71
C VAL A 6 2.65 17.70 5.55
N LEU A 7 1.33 17.72 5.72
CA LEU A 7 0.39 17.40 4.65
C LEU A 7 -0.04 18.66 3.90
N CYS A 8 0.45 18.83 2.67
CA CYS A 8 0.00 19.87 1.77
C CYS A 8 -1.29 19.45 1.06
N VAL A 9 -2.45 19.84 1.58
CA VAL A 9 -3.78 19.42 1.08
C VAL A 9 -4.00 19.82 -0.39
N ASP A 10 -3.57 21.02 -0.78
CA ASP A 10 -3.76 21.48 -2.16
C ASP A 10 -2.88 20.73 -3.17
N GLU A 11 -1.65 20.40 -2.79
CA GLU A 11 -0.77 19.58 -3.62
C GLU A 11 -1.34 18.17 -3.79
N LEU A 12 -1.71 17.53 -2.68
CA LEU A 12 -2.29 16.18 -2.71
C LEU A 12 -3.57 16.15 -3.56
N LYS A 13 -4.50 17.09 -3.34
CA LYS A 13 -5.75 17.19 -4.08
C LYS A 13 -5.51 17.32 -5.58
N HIS A 14 -4.65 18.25 -6.01
CA HIS A 14 -4.39 18.46 -7.44
C HIS A 14 -3.67 17.26 -8.07
N ASN A 15 -2.72 16.64 -7.36
CA ASN A 15 -2.03 15.45 -7.86
C ASN A 15 -2.98 14.26 -8.03
N VAL A 16 -3.83 13.99 -7.03
CA VAL A 16 -4.80 12.89 -7.08
C VAL A 16 -5.85 13.13 -8.17
N MET A 17 -6.37 14.36 -8.31
CA MET A 17 -7.28 14.71 -9.40
C MET A 17 -6.63 14.60 -10.78
N GLY A 18 -5.37 15.02 -10.91
CA GLY A 18 -4.60 14.89 -12.14
C GLY A 18 -4.42 13.44 -12.56
N THR A 19 -4.05 12.56 -11.62
CA THR A 19 -3.92 11.12 -11.89
C THR A 19 -5.26 10.48 -12.23
N ASN A 20 -6.36 10.94 -11.63
CA ASN A 20 -7.70 10.45 -11.94
C ASN A 20 -8.15 10.75 -13.39
N CYS A 21 -7.55 11.76 -14.06
CA CYS A 21 -7.75 11.98 -15.50
C CYS A 21 -7.05 10.91 -16.37
N ILE A 22 -6.00 10.26 -15.86
CA ILE A 22 -5.26 9.20 -16.55
C ILE A 22 -5.88 7.83 -16.22
N CYS A 23 -6.20 7.60 -14.95
CA CYS A 23 -6.80 6.38 -14.43
C CYS A 23 -8.12 6.71 -13.71
N PRO A 24 -9.29 6.55 -14.35
CA PRO A 24 -10.59 6.84 -13.73
C PRO A 24 -10.79 6.04 -12.44
N GLY A 25 -11.25 6.71 -11.38
CA GLY A 25 -11.50 6.11 -10.07
C GLY A 25 -10.30 6.14 -9.12
N PHE A 26 -9.14 6.64 -9.56
CA PHE A 26 -7.94 6.75 -8.72
C PHE A 26 -8.15 7.63 -7.49
N CYS A 27 -8.97 8.69 -7.58
CA CYS A 27 -9.30 9.51 -6.40
C CYS A 27 -9.99 8.69 -5.30
N THR A 28 -10.98 7.88 -5.69
CA THR A 28 -11.73 7.02 -4.77
C THR A 28 -10.81 5.96 -4.18
N PHE A 29 -10.04 5.28 -5.04
CA PHE A 29 -9.07 4.27 -4.61
C PHE A 29 -8.08 4.79 -3.54
N VAL A 30 -7.46 5.95 -3.77
CA VAL A 30 -6.52 6.53 -2.79
C VAL A 30 -7.23 6.98 -1.51
N SER A 31 -8.45 7.52 -1.63
CA SER A 31 -9.21 8.02 -0.48
C SER A 31 -9.68 6.87 0.42
N ASP A 32 -10.10 5.76 -0.17
CA ASP A 32 -10.52 4.56 0.56
C ASP A 32 -9.33 3.93 1.31
N LEU A 33 -8.17 3.78 0.65
CA LEU A 33 -6.95 3.24 1.27
C LEU A 33 -6.36 4.12 2.38
N ALA A 34 -6.57 5.44 2.30
CA ALA A 34 -6.11 6.39 3.32
C ALA A 34 -7.06 6.44 4.53
N GLY A 35 -8.32 6.04 4.34
CA GLY A 35 -9.29 5.88 5.41
C GLY A 35 -9.10 4.55 6.14
N SER A 36 -9.48 4.53 7.41
CA SER A 36 -9.67 3.27 8.13
C SER A 36 -11.15 3.02 8.29
N SER A 37 -11.63 1.93 7.70
CA SER A 37 -13.05 1.59 7.61
C SER A 37 -13.27 0.14 8.00
N ALA A 38 -14.36 -0.13 8.71
CA ALA A 38 -14.79 -1.49 9.03
C ALA A 38 -16.24 -1.67 8.59
N LEU A 39 -16.56 -2.87 8.11
CA LEU A 39 -17.95 -3.25 7.86
C LEU A 39 -18.58 -3.78 9.15
N PRO A 40 -19.79 -3.33 9.51
CA PRO A 40 -20.59 -3.96 10.55
C PRO A 40 -20.85 -5.43 10.24
N ASP A 41 -20.95 -6.26 11.27
CA ASP A 41 -21.16 -7.72 11.15
C ASP A 41 -22.46 -8.09 10.40
N GLU A 42 -23.48 -7.24 10.46
CA GLU A 42 -24.81 -7.49 9.86
C GLU A 42 -25.12 -6.55 8.68
N VAL A 43 -24.15 -6.30 7.79
CA VAL A 43 -24.43 -5.57 6.55
C VAL A 43 -25.07 -6.49 5.50
N VAL A 44 -26.26 -6.11 5.03
CA VAL A 44 -26.92 -6.73 3.88
C VAL A 44 -26.79 -5.81 2.67
N PHE A 45 -25.96 -6.19 1.71
CA PHE A 45 -25.85 -5.51 0.42
C PHE A 45 -27.01 -5.92 -0.50
N LYS A 46 -27.55 -4.96 -1.26
CA LYS A 46 -28.68 -5.22 -2.17
C LYS A 46 -28.21 -5.71 -3.52
N THR A 47 -26.97 -5.38 -3.87
CA THR A 47 -26.37 -5.68 -5.18
C THR A 47 -24.93 -6.17 -5.04
N ALA A 48 -24.46 -6.91 -6.05
CA ALA A 48 -23.11 -7.46 -6.05
C ALA A 48 -22.02 -6.39 -6.09
N TRP A 49 -22.23 -5.29 -6.85
CA TRP A 49 -21.24 -4.23 -6.96
C TRP A 49 -21.07 -3.46 -5.64
N GLU A 50 -22.14 -3.30 -4.85
CA GLU A 50 -22.05 -2.68 -3.52
C GLU A 50 -21.19 -3.52 -2.58
N GLN A 51 -21.37 -4.84 -2.62
CA GLN A 51 -20.58 -5.78 -1.82
C GLN A 51 -19.10 -5.79 -2.24
N GLU A 52 -18.83 -5.82 -3.55
CA GLU A 52 -17.47 -5.77 -4.09
C GLU A 52 -16.77 -4.46 -3.70
N HIS A 53 -17.44 -3.32 -3.92
CA HIS A 53 -16.93 -2.01 -3.53
C HIS A 53 -16.65 -1.94 -2.03
N ALA A 54 -17.59 -2.39 -1.20
CA ALA A 54 -17.43 -2.40 0.25
C ALA A 54 -16.25 -3.27 0.71
N THR A 55 -15.97 -4.38 0.02
CA THR A 55 -14.82 -5.26 0.31
C THR A 55 -13.50 -4.57 -0.04
N GLY A 56 -13.47 -3.77 -1.12
CA GLY A 56 -12.32 -2.95 -1.49
C GLY A 56 -12.10 -1.74 -0.57
N MET A 57 -13.19 -1.10 -0.13
CA MET A 57 -13.19 0.10 0.72
C MET A 57 -12.59 -0.14 2.11
N ILE A 58 -12.65 -1.38 2.62
CA ILE A 58 -12.05 -1.75 3.91
C ILE A 58 -10.58 -2.19 3.81
N GLN A 59 -10.00 -2.20 2.62
CA GLN A 59 -8.57 -2.48 2.46
C GLN A 59 -7.76 -1.27 2.93
N GLU A 60 -6.60 -1.53 3.53
CA GLU A 60 -5.72 -0.50 4.09
C GLU A 60 -4.27 -0.79 3.69
N ILE A 61 -3.43 0.24 3.71
CA ILE A 61 -2.00 0.07 3.46
C ILE A 61 -1.30 -0.31 4.78
N TYR A 62 -0.60 -1.43 4.78
CA TYR A 62 0.21 -1.88 5.91
C TYR A 62 1.70 -1.87 5.56
N ALA A 63 2.53 -1.51 6.55
CA ALA A 63 3.98 -1.57 6.44
C ALA A 63 4.51 -2.74 7.29
N LEU A 64 5.20 -3.67 6.65
CA LEU A 64 5.73 -4.89 7.28
C LEU A 64 7.26 -4.89 7.22
N LEU A 65 7.93 -5.15 8.34
CA LEU A 65 9.39 -5.30 8.35
C LEU A 65 9.79 -6.58 7.58
N VAL A 66 10.81 -6.46 6.73
CA VAL A 66 11.42 -7.62 6.07
C VAL A 66 11.95 -8.60 7.12
N ARG A 67 11.42 -9.82 7.09
CA ARG A 67 11.85 -10.88 8.00
C ARG A 67 13.08 -11.62 7.45
N PRO A 68 13.89 -12.27 8.32
CA PRO A 68 15.08 -13.00 7.88
C PRO A 68 14.82 -14.06 6.80
N GLU A 69 13.64 -14.69 6.79
CA GLU A 69 13.29 -15.76 5.85
C GLU A 69 13.08 -15.28 4.41
N ILE A 70 12.86 -13.97 4.24
CA ILE A 70 12.66 -13.33 2.94
C ILE A 70 13.81 -12.39 2.58
N CYS A 71 14.82 -12.26 3.44
CA CYS A 71 16.03 -11.52 3.14
C CYS A 71 16.77 -12.17 1.95
N GLU A 72 17.40 -11.34 1.12
CA GLU A 72 18.10 -11.71 -0.12
C GLU A 72 17.22 -12.37 -1.19
N LYS A 73 15.90 -12.49 -0.96
CA LYS A 73 14.98 -12.95 -2.00
C LYS A 73 14.57 -11.79 -2.90
N ASN A 74 14.35 -12.13 -4.16
CA ASN A 74 13.80 -11.21 -5.13
C ASN A 74 12.39 -10.75 -4.74
N LEU A 75 12.14 -9.43 -4.76
CA LEU A 75 10.85 -8.91 -4.32
C LEU A 75 9.68 -9.38 -5.18
N LEU A 76 9.85 -9.54 -6.51
CA LEU A 76 8.76 -10.02 -7.37
C LEU A 76 8.33 -11.43 -6.99
N HIS A 77 9.28 -12.30 -6.65
CA HIS A 77 8.99 -13.64 -6.14
C HIS A 77 8.28 -13.59 -4.78
N VAL A 78 8.74 -12.71 -3.87
CA VAL A 78 8.10 -12.52 -2.56
C VAL A 78 6.67 -11.99 -2.73
N ALA A 79 6.45 -11.01 -3.61
CA ALA A 79 5.14 -10.43 -3.90
C ALA A 79 4.18 -11.48 -4.47
N ALA A 80 4.63 -12.29 -5.43
CA ALA A 80 3.83 -13.37 -5.99
C ALA A 80 3.43 -14.39 -4.92
N GLU A 81 4.35 -14.73 -4.01
CA GLU A 81 4.09 -15.68 -2.94
C GLU A 81 3.16 -15.12 -1.86
N LEU A 82 3.31 -13.86 -1.49
CA LEU A 82 2.42 -13.17 -0.56
C LEU A 82 0.99 -13.10 -1.10
N TYR A 83 0.84 -12.75 -2.37
CA TYR A 83 -0.48 -12.74 -3.00
C TYR A 83 -1.08 -14.14 -3.07
N ARG A 84 -0.28 -15.15 -3.44
CA ARG A 84 -0.75 -16.54 -3.55
C ARG A 84 -1.19 -17.13 -2.20
N GLN A 85 -0.49 -16.80 -1.10
CA GLN A 85 -0.78 -17.37 0.21
C GLN A 85 -1.83 -16.57 1.00
N PHE A 86 -1.81 -15.24 0.89
CA PHE A 86 -2.56 -14.35 1.78
C PHE A 86 -3.51 -13.40 1.05
N SER A 87 -3.52 -13.41 -0.29
CA SER A 87 -4.23 -12.42 -1.11
C SER A 87 -3.77 -10.98 -0.85
N ALA A 88 -2.55 -10.79 -0.34
CA ALA A 88 -1.97 -9.48 -0.05
C ALA A 88 -1.13 -9.00 -1.25
N ALA A 89 -1.43 -7.80 -1.74
CA ALA A 89 -0.76 -7.20 -2.88
C ALA A 89 0.39 -6.30 -2.40
N VAL A 90 1.63 -6.61 -2.80
CA VAL A 90 2.79 -5.73 -2.53
C VAL A 90 2.75 -4.55 -3.50
N ILE A 91 2.77 -3.33 -2.96
CA ILE A 91 2.74 -2.08 -3.74
C ILE A 91 4.09 -1.35 -3.78
N GLY A 92 4.98 -1.63 -2.82
CA GLY A 92 6.28 -0.98 -2.76
C GLY A 92 7.13 -1.44 -1.59
N VAL A 93 8.29 -0.80 -1.46
CA VAL A 93 9.26 -1.06 -0.39
C VAL A 93 9.73 0.26 0.21
N GLY A 94 10.03 0.25 1.51
CA GLY A 94 10.79 1.28 2.17
C GLY A 94 12.22 0.80 2.30
N ILE A 95 13.14 1.43 1.55
CA ILE A 95 14.56 1.07 1.60
C ILE A 95 15.18 1.81 2.78
N TRP A 96 15.74 1.09 3.74
CA TRP A 96 16.35 1.70 4.91
C TRP A 96 17.65 2.42 4.54
N ASP A 97 17.72 3.73 4.82
CA ASP A 97 18.94 4.53 4.74
C ASP A 97 19.53 4.72 6.16
N PRO A 98 20.63 4.01 6.51
CA PRO A 98 21.25 4.13 7.82
C PRO A 98 21.82 5.52 8.13
N ALA A 99 22.23 6.27 7.10
CA ALA A 99 22.84 7.59 7.28
C ALA A 99 21.80 8.62 7.69
N ARG A 100 20.59 8.53 7.10
CA ARG A 100 19.46 9.42 7.40
C ARG A 100 18.51 8.87 8.46
N LYS A 101 18.67 7.60 8.85
CA LYS A 101 17.79 6.86 9.77
C LYS A 101 16.32 6.92 9.35
N LYS A 102 16.07 6.78 8.05
CA LYS A 102 14.71 6.83 7.46
C LYS A 102 14.58 5.82 6.33
N HIS A 103 13.35 5.51 5.95
CA HIS A 103 13.06 4.73 4.75
C HIS A 103 12.77 5.63 3.56
N ASP A 104 13.44 5.38 2.43
CA ASP A 104 13.05 5.97 1.15
C ASP A 104 12.05 5.02 0.47
N VAL A 105 10.83 5.51 0.24
CA VAL A 105 9.73 4.70 -0.33
C VAL A 105 9.87 4.60 -1.84
N VAL A 106 9.86 3.38 -2.35
CA VAL A 106 9.92 3.07 -3.78
C VAL A 106 8.74 2.16 -4.14
N LEU A 107 7.88 2.65 -5.04
CA LEU A 107 6.78 1.86 -5.60
C LEU A 107 7.31 0.93 -6.69
N HIS A 108 6.95 -0.35 -6.62
CA HIS A 108 7.40 -1.41 -7.54
C HIS A 108 8.87 -1.26 -7.94
N PRO A 109 9.83 -1.47 -7.01
CA PRO A 109 11.23 -1.48 -7.39
C PRO A 109 11.44 -2.56 -8.46
N GLY A 110 12.32 -2.26 -9.42
CA GLY A 110 12.52 -3.10 -10.60
C GLY A 110 12.91 -4.55 -10.27
N PRO A 111 12.99 -5.42 -11.30
CA PRO A 111 13.17 -6.86 -11.11
C PRO A 111 14.48 -7.25 -10.42
N ASP A 112 15.46 -6.35 -10.32
CA ASP A 112 16.76 -6.63 -9.71
C ASP A 112 16.79 -6.36 -8.20
N TYR A 113 15.70 -5.83 -7.63
CA TYR A 113 15.64 -5.54 -6.21
C TYR A 113 15.44 -6.82 -5.37
N HIS A 114 16.30 -6.94 -4.36
CA HIS A 114 16.27 -8.03 -3.38
C HIS A 114 16.00 -7.45 -2.01
N CYS A 115 15.12 -8.10 -1.23
CA CYS A 115 14.74 -7.62 0.09
C CYS A 115 15.95 -7.63 1.04
N VAL A 116 16.19 -6.54 1.76
CA VAL A 116 17.29 -6.44 2.73
C VAL A 116 16.73 -6.33 4.15
N ALA A 117 17.47 -6.86 5.13
CA ALA A 117 17.11 -6.70 6.53
C ALA A 117 17.04 -5.21 6.92
N GLY A 118 15.93 -4.82 7.55
CA GLY A 118 15.66 -3.43 7.92
C GLY A 118 14.75 -2.70 6.93
N ASP A 119 14.59 -3.21 5.71
CA ASP A 119 13.61 -2.68 4.76
C ASP A 119 12.18 -2.96 5.22
N MET A 120 11.25 -2.14 4.72
CA MET A 120 9.82 -2.32 4.90
C MET A 120 9.19 -2.77 3.57
N ILE A 121 8.19 -3.64 3.63
CA ILE A 121 7.33 -4.01 2.51
C ILE A 121 5.97 -3.37 2.75
N TYR A 122 5.48 -2.61 1.77
CA TYR A 122 4.15 -2.04 1.81
C TYR A 122 3.18 -2.95 1.06
N VAL A 123 2.12 -3.35 1.75
CA VAL A 123 1.08 -4.25 1.22
C VAL A 123 -0.30 -3.64 1.37
N ILE A 124 -1.21 -4.06 0.50
CA ILE A 124 -2.66 -3.94 0.64
C ILE A 124 -3.18 -5.36 0.88
#